data_AF-A0A534S4A4-F1
#
_entry.id   AF-A0A534S4A4-F1
#
_cell.length_a   1.000
_cell.length_b   1.000
_cell.length_c   1.000
_cell.angle_alpha   90.00
_cell.angle_beta   90.00
_cell.angle_gamma   90.00
#
_symmetry.space_group_name_H-M   'P 1'
#
loop_
_entity.id
_entity.type
_entity.pdbx_description
1 polymer ?
#
loop_
_entity_poly.entity_id
_entity_poly.type
_entity_poly.pdbx_seq_one_letter_code
_entity_poly.pdbx_strand_id
1 'polypeptide(L)' 'MRQIPAAKFKEQCLALLDEVDPDGIVITKRGKPVAKLIPVGTDCGSLIGSLRGKLKIKGDIMSTRVRWRAES' A
#
# COMPACT_ATOMS: atom_id res chain seq x y z
N MET A 1 -12.81 5.81 1.37
CA MET A 1 -12.71 4.36 1.67
C MET A 1 -14.05 3.82 2.11
N ARG A 2 -14.56 2.81 1.40
CA ARG A 2 -15.84 2.14 1.70
C ARG A 2 -15.73 1.32 2.99
N GLN A 3 -16.73 1.38 3.86
CA GLN A 3 -16.81 0.58 5.09
C GLN A 3 -18.09 -0.26 5.10
N ILE A 4 -17.98 -1.51 5.54
CA ILE A 4 -19.13 -2.42 5.65
C ILE A 4 -19.12 -3.16 7.00
N PRO A 5 -20.29 -3.44 7.60
CA PRO A 5 -20.37 -4.34 8.74
C PRO A 5 -20.00 -5.78 8.36
N ALA A 6 -19.44 -6.54 9.31
CA ALA A 6 -19.07 -7.94 9.13
C ALA A 6 -20.27 -8.84 8.74
N ALA A 7 -21.49 -8.49 9.20
CA ALA A 7 -22.71 -9.18 8.78
C ALA A 7 -22.97 -9.02 7.28
N LYS A 8 -22.83 -7.80 6.75
CA LYS A 8 -22.96 -7.50 5.32
C LYS A 8 -21.86 -8.14 4.49
N PHE A 9 -20.62 -8.15 5.00
CA PHE A 9 -19.52 -8.87 4.37
C PHE A 9 -19.83 -10.38 4.25
N LYS A 10 -20.36 -11.00 5.31
CA LYS A 10 -20.74 -12.42 5.29
C LYS A 10 -21.85 -12.71 4.26
N GLU A 11 -22.84 -11.83 4.14
CA GLU A 11 -23.95 -11.95 3.17
C GLU A 11 -23.48 -11.82 1.72
N GLN A 12 -22.50 -10.96 1.45
CA GLN A 12 -22.12 -10.55 0.09
C GLN A 12 -20.68 -10.93 -0.27
N CYS A 13 -20.09 -11.90 0.45
CA CYS A 13 -18.65 -12.17 0.44
C CYS A 13 -18.10 -12.35 -0.99
N LEU A 14 -18.67 -13.26 -1.77
CA LEU A 14 -18.17 -13.58 -3.12
C LEU A 14 -18.28 -12.38 -4.08
N ALA A 15 -19.43 -11.70 -4.11
CA ALA A 15 -19.60 -10.51 -4.96
C ALA A 15 -18.61 -9.40 -4.60
N LEU A 16 -18.32 -9.21 -3.30
CA LEU A 16 -17.34 -8.22 -2.85
C LEU A 16 -15.90 -8.60 -3.21
N LEU A 17 -15.57 -9.88 -3.37
CA LEU A 17 -14.25 -10.30 -3.85
C LEU A 17 -14.05 -9.95 -5.33
N ASP A 18 -15.12 -10.03 -6.13
CA ASP A 18 -15.08 -9.71 -7.56
C ASP A 18 -15.09 -8.19 -7.84
N GLU A 19 -15.76 -7.41 -7.00
CA GLU A 19 -15.97 -5.96 -7.17
C GLU A 19 -15.02 -5.07 -6.35
N VAL A 20 -14.00 -5.63 -5.69
CA VAL A 20 -13.15 -4.85 -4.80
C VAL A 20 -12.27 -3.84 -5.57
N ASP A 21 -12.47 -2.56 -5.31
CA ASP A 21 -11.63 -1.47 -5.84
C ASP A 21 -10.19 -1.51 -5.30
N PRO A 22 -9.22 -0.89 -6.01
CA PRO A 22 -7.82 -0.77 -5.56
C PRO A 22 -7.64 -0.18 -4.15
N ASP A 23 -8.52 0.75 -3.75
CA ASP A 23 -8.49 1.36 -2.42
C ASP A 23 -8.89 0.38 -1.29
N GLY A 24 -9.61 -0.68 -1.64
CA GLY A 24 -10.13 -1.72 -0.75
C GLY A 24 -11.32 -1.31 0.12
N ILE A 25 -11.85 -2.29 0.84
CA ILE A 25 -13.05 -2.17 1.68
C ILE A 25 -12.68 -2.50 3.13
N VAL A 26 -13.08 -1.64 4.07
CA VAL A 26 -12.90 -1.87 5.51
C VAL A 26 -14.09 -2.64 6.07
N ILE A 27 -13.82 -3.75 6.72
CA ILE A 27 -14.82 -4.57 7.41
C ILE A 27 -14.81 -4.18 8.89
N THR A 28 -15.99 -3.86 9.42
CA THR A 28 -16.19 -3.44 10.80
C THR A 28 -17.01 -4.46 11.59
N LYS A 29 -16.74 -4.58 12.88
CA LYS A 29 -17.56 -5.35 13.82
C LYS A 29 -17.94 -4.44 14.98
N ARG A 30 -19.23 -4.20 15.18
CA ARG A 30 -19.75 -3.25 16.20
C ARG A 30 -19.15 -1.84 16.05
N GLY A 31 -19.06 -1.35 14.81
CA GLY A 31 -18.51 -0.03 14.49
C GLY A 31 -16.98 0.09 14.56
N LYS A 32 -16.27 -0.96 14.98
CA LYS A 32 -14.81 -0.98 15.05
C LYS A 32 -14.22 -1.66 13.81
N PRO A 33 -13.22 -1.08 13.13
CA PRO A 33 -12.50 -1.76 12.05
C PRO A 33 -11.84 -3.06 12.55
N VAL A 34 -11.99 -4.15 11.80
CA VAL A 34 -11.41 -5.46 12.16
C VAL A 34 -10.62 -6.13 11.03
N ALA A 35 -10.94 -5.82 9.76
CA ALA A 35 -10.24 -6.37 8.61
C ALA A 35 -10.34 -5.41 7.42
N LYS A 36 -9.50 -5.62 6.41
CA LYS A 36 -9.56 -4.91 5.14
C LYS A 36 -9.50 -5.92 4.00
N LEU A 37 -10.46 -5.86 3.09
CA LEU A 37 -10.40 -6.56 1.81
C LEU A 37 -9.70 -5.66 0.80
N ILE A 38 -8.65 -6.17 0.18
CA ILE A 38 -7.92 -5.52 -0.91
C ILE A 38 -7.74 -6.53 -2.04
N PRO A 39 -7.66 -6.09 -3.30
CA PRO A 39 -7.21 -6.96 -4.38
C PRO A 39 -5.84 -7.55 -4.02
N VAL A 40 -5.63 -8.82 -4.34
CA VAL A 40 -4.28 -9.39 -4.30
C VAL A 40 -3.47 -8.64 -5.36
N GLY A 41 -2.41 -7.96 -4.92
CA GLY A 41 -1.87 -6.79 -5.59
C GLY A 41 -1.70 -6.91 -7.10
N THR A 42 -2.11 -5.88 -7.83
CA THR A 42 -1.43 -5.53 -9.08
C THR A 42 0.02 -5.32 -8.70
N ASP A 43 0.94 -6.06 -9.32
CA ASP A 43 2.33 -5.95 -8.97
C ASP A 43 2.75 -4.46 -8.98
N CYS A 44 3.48 -4.04 -7.94
CA CYS A 44 4.19 -2.76 -8.00
C CYS A 44 5.40 -2.84 -8.94
N GLY A 45 5.66 -4.02 -9.54
CA GLY A 45 6.72 -4.24 -10.52
C GLY A 45 6.56 -3.31 -11.73
N SER A 46 5.33 -3.11 -12.18
CA SER A 46 4.94 -2.17 -13.24
C SER A 46 5.33 -0.71 -12.91
N LEU A 47 5.43 -0.35 -11.64
CA LEU A 47 5.84 0.99 -11.20
C LEU A 47 7.37 1.15 -11.13
N ILE A 48 8.14 0.06 -11.13
CA ILE A 48 9.61 0.12 -11.11
C ILE A 48 10.10 0.80 -12.38
N GLY A 49 10.77 1.95 -12.21
CA GLY A 49 11.28 2.73 -13.35
C GLY A 49 10.26 3.67 -14.00
N SER A 50 9.01 3.74 -13.54
CA SER A 50 7.98 4.67 -14.02
C SER A 50 8.39 6.16 -13.96
N LEU A 51 9.36 6.47 -13.10
CA LEU A 51 9.92 7.82 -12.92
C LEU A 51 11.31 7.99 -13.56
N ARG A 52 11.79 7.03 -14.37
CA ARG A 52 13.05 7.16 -15.12
C ARG A 52 13.04 8.45 -15.95
N GLY A 53 14.07 9.27 -15.78
CA GLY A 53 14.22 10.55 -16.48
C GLY A 53 13.33 11.68 -15.98
N LYS A 54 12.39 11.43 -15.06
CA LYS A 54 11.53 12.46 -14.44
C LYS A 54 12.08 12.99 -13.11
N LEU A 55 13.07 12.30 -12.53
CA LEU A 55 13.68 12.66 -11.25
C LEU A 55 15.04 13.33 -11.45
N LYS A 56 15.30 14.38 -10.68
CA LYS A 56 16.61 15.04 -10.59
C LYS A 56 17.15 14.87 -9.17
N ILE A 57 18.33 14.27 -9.07
CA ILE A 57 19.05 14.16 -7.80
C ILE A 57 19.59 15.56 -7.43
N LYS A 58 19.25 16.07 -6.24
CA LYS A 58 19.64 17.41 -5.75
C LYS A 58 20.87 17.41 -4.82
N GLY A 59 21.55 16.28 -4.65
CA GLY A 59 22.74 16.17 -3.79
C GLY A 59 23.36 14.77 -3.87
N ASP A 60 24.34 14.49 -3.01
CA ASP A 60 24.88 13.13 -2.94
C ASP A 60 23.98 12.24 -2.08
N ILE A 61 23.20 11.39 -2.74
CA ILE A 61 22.29 10.43 -2.10
C ILE A 61 22.99 9.15 -1.64
N MET A 62 24.22 8.91 -2.12
CA MET A 62 25.04 7.77 -1.71
C MET A 62 25.95 8.14 -0.52
N SER A 63 26.04 9.43 -0.19
CA SER A 63 26.76 9.89 0.99
C SER A 63 26.07 9.46 2.29
N THR A 64 26.85 8.91 3.22
CA THR A 64 26.41 8.74 4.61
C THR A 64 26.41 10.05 5.39
N ARG A 65 27.03 11.12 4.83
CA ARG A 65 27.32 12.40 5.50
C ARG A 65 28.18 12.29 6.76
N VAL A 66 28.67 11.11 7.10
CA VAL A 66 29.54 10.88 8.24
C VAL A 66 30.99 11.07 7.79
N ARG A 67 31.75 11.92 8.48
CA ARG A 67 33.21 11.93 8.32
C ARG A 67 33.77 10.70 9.03
N TRP A 68 34.20 9.73 8.24
CA TRP A 68 34.96 8.60 8.75
C TRP A 68 36.36 9.07 9.14
N ARG A 69 36.72 8.96 10.43
CA ARG A 69 38.10 9.11 10.90
C ARG A 69 38.67 7.73 11.17
N ALA A 70 39.36 7.16 10.19
CA ALA A 70 40.26 6.04 10.41
C ALA A 70 41.60 6.62 10.85
N GLU A 71 41.77 6.81 12.16
CA GLU A 71 43.09 7.04 12.75
C GLU A 71 43.49 5.74 13.47
N SER A 72 44.69 5.25 13.15
CA SER A 72 45.39 4.13 13.81
C SER A 72 46.48 4.69 14.69
#